data_AF-A0A1N6X894-F1
#
_entry.id   AF-A0A1N6X894-F1
#
_cell.length_a   1.000
_cell.length_b   1.000
_cell.length_c   1.000
_cell.angle_alpha   90.00
_cell.angle_beta   90.00
_cell.angle_gamma   90.00
#
_symmetry.space_group_name_H-M   'P 1'
#
loop_
_entity.id
_entity.type
_entity.pdbx_description
1 polymer ?
#
loop_
_entity_poly.entity_id
_entity_poly.type
_entity_poly.pdbx_seq_one_letter_code
_entity_poly.pdbx_strand_id
1 'polypeptide(L)' 'MEKKPQLTTRDHNNMDAFLGHVLDDYKAGLITKDQAVGGLAHVMAALDRDNYPEARSWFEQGRAFIKQE' A
#
# COMPACT_ATOMS: atom_id res chain seq x y z
N MET A 1 -17.27 -18.93 -14.79
CA MET A 1 -16.90 -18.10 -13.63
C MET A 1 -15.61 -17.40 -13.99
N GLU A 2 -15.62 -16.07 -14.06
CA GLU A 2 -14.37 -15.30 -14.23
C GLU A 2 -13.52 -15.48 -12.97
N LYS A 3 -12.22 -15.74 -13.14
CA LYS A 3 -11.31 -15.84 -12.00
C LYS A 3 -11.19 -14.45 -11.38
N LYS A 4 -11.40 -14.36 -10.06
CA LYS A 4 -11.10 -13.14 -9.31
C LYS A 4 -9.64 -12.73 -9.57
N PRO A 5 -9.36 -11.43 -9.77
CA PRO A 5 -7.99 -10.97 -9.90
C PRO A 5 -7.19 -11.41 -8.67
N GLN A 6 -6.05 -12.06 -8.91
CA GLN A 6 -5.13 -12.44 -7.85
C GLN A 6 -3.90 -11.55 -7.92
N LEU A 7 -3.35 -11.21 -6.76
CA LEU A 7 -2.04 -10.58 -6.69
C LEU A 7 -0.99 -11.56 -7.20
N THR A 8 -0.08 -11.06 -8.03
CA THR A 8 1.09 -11.81 -8.49
C THR A 8 2.17 -11.81 -7.42
N THR A 9 3.20 -12.66 -7.56
CA THR A 9 4.38 -12.61 -6.70
C THR A 9 5.05 -11.23 -6.72
N ARG A 10 5.07 -10.55 -7.89
CA ARG A 10 5.58 -9.18 -8.00
C ARG A 10 4.73 -8.21 -7.19
N ASP A 11 3.41 -8.34 -7.25
CA ASP A 11 2.50 -7.48 -6.47
C ASP A 11 2.74 -7.66 -4.97
N HIS A 12 2.93 -8.90 -4.51
CA HIS A 12 3.27 -9.20 -3.11
C HIS A 12 4.61 -8.59 -2.69
N ASN A 13 5.66 -8.71 -3.51
CA ASN A 13 6.95 -8.11 -3.20
C ASN A 13 6.86 -6.57 -3.11
N ASN A 14 6.10 -5.95 -4.00
CA ASN A 14 5.88 -4.51 -3.97
C ASN A 14 5.05 -4.08 -2.76
N MET A 15 4.04 -4.87 -2.39
CA MET A 15 3.24 -4.66 -1.18
C MET A 15 4.12 -4.74 0.07
N ASP A 16 4.96 -5.77 0.21
CA ASP A 16 5.87 -5.92 1.35
C ASP A 16 6.85 -4.73 1.45
N ALA A 17 7.39 -4.28 0.32
CA ALA A 17 8.27 -3.11 0.26
C ALA A 17 7.53 -1.83 0.68
N PHE A 18 6.30 -1.63 0.19
CA PHE A 18 5.44 -0.51 0.58
C PHE A 18 5.18 -0.50 2.09
N LEU A 19 4.75 -1.63 2.66
CA LEU A 19 4.50 -1.76 4.09
C LEU A 19 5.76 -1.46 4.92
N GLY A 20 6.91 -1.98 4.49
CA GLY A 20 8.20 -1.69 5.12
C GLY A 20 8.53 -0.20 5.10
N HIS A 21 8.30 0.48 3.97
CA HIS A 21 8.54 1.92 3.85
C HIS A 21 7.66 2.77 4.76
N VAL A 22 6.37 2.43 4.91
CA VAL A 22 5.48 3.10 5.87
C VAL A 22 6.04 3.01 7.29
N LEU A 23 6.47 1.81 7.70
CA LEU A 23 7.00 1.58 9.04
C LEU A 23 8.36 2.27 9.26
N ASP A 24 9.23 2.26 8.25
CA ASP A 24 10.53 2.95 8.29
C ASP A 24 10.35 4.47 8.42
N ASP A 25 9.43 5.06 7.63
CA ASP A 25 9.17 6.50 7.66
C ASP A 25 8.55 6.93 8.99
N TYR A 26 7.64 6.13 9.55
CA TYR A 26 7.10 6.36 10.89
C TYR A 26 8.21 6.28 11.96
N LYS A 27 9.05 5.24 11.91
CA LYS A 27 10.17 5.06 12.85
C LYS A 27 11.18 6.20 12.76
N ALA A 28 11.41 6.73 11.58
CA ALA A 28 12.30 7.88 11.34
C ALA A 28 11.67 9.24 11.72
N GLY A 29 10.38 9.26 12.10
CA GLY A 29 9.65 10.50 12.40
C GLY A 29 9.32 11.35 11.18
N LEU A 30 9.39 10.78 9.97
CA LEU A 30 9.09 11.46 8.71
C LEU A 30 7.58 11.59 8.47
N ILE A 31 6.81 10.65 9.01
CA ILE A 31 5.34 10.67 9.03
C ILE A 31 4.85 10.42 10.45
N THR A 32 3.66 10.95 10.74
CA THR A 32 2.98 10.67 12.01
C THR A 32 2.40 9.25 12.04
N LYS A 33 2.04 8.77 13.23
CA LYS A 33 1.32 7.51 13.38
C LYS A 33 0.00 7.52 12.60
N ASP A 34 -0.70 8.65 12.60
CA ASP A 34 -2.01 8.77 11.93
C ASP A 34 -1.86 8.69 10.40
N GLN A 35 -0.83 9.30 9.83
CA GLN A 35 -0.50 9.16 8.42
C GLN A 35 -0.13 7.71 8.05
N ALA A 36 0.66 7.04 8.89
CA ALA A 36 0.99 5.63 8.67
C ALA A 36 -0.28 4.74 8.71
N VAL A 37 -1.15 4.94 9.70
CA VAL A 37 -2.43 4.21 9.80
C VAL A 37 -3.34 4.53 8.60
N GLY A 38 -3.42 5.79 8.19
CA GLY A 38 -4.22 6.24 7.04
C GLY A 38 -3.79 5.57 5.74
N GLY A 39 -2.49 5.60 5.41
CA GLY A 39 -1.98 4.96 4.19
C GLY A 39 -2.20 3.44 4.16
N LEU A 40 -2.06 2.77 5.31
CA LEU A 40 -2.37 1.33 5.42
C LEU A 40 -3.87 1.04 5.26
N ALA A 41 -4.72 1.85 5.89
CA ALA A 41 -6.17 1.70 5.79
C ALA A 41 -6.66 1.92 4.36
N HIS A 42 -6.07 2.87 3.63
CA HIS A 42 -6.43 3.15 2.24
C HIS A 42 -6.17 1.94 1.33
N VAL A 43 -5.01 1.29 1.48
CA VAL A 43 -4.67 0.04 0.77
C VAL A 43 -5.67 -1.07 1.12
N MET A 44 -5.96 -1.28 2.40
CA MET A 44 -6.90 -2.32 2.83
C MET A 44 -8.31 -2.08 2.26
N ALA A 45 -8.77 -0.83 2.25
CA ALA A 45 -10.07 -0.46 1.69
C ALA A 45 -10.14 -0.66 0.17
N ALA A 46 -9.07 -0.37 -0.58
CA ALA A 46 -9.03 -0.65 -2.02
C ALA A 46 -9.08 -2.14 -2.31
N LEU A 47 -8.35 -2.96 -1.53
CA LEU A 47 -8.36 -4.42 -1.67
C LEU A 47 -9.74 -5.03 -1.33
N ASP A 48 -10.40 -4.55 -0.28
CA ASP A 48 -11.76 -4.98 0.10
C ASP A 48 -12.80 -4.69 -1.00
N ARG A 49 -12.59 -3.60 -1.75
CA ARG A 49 -13.45 -3.18 -2.86
C ARG A 49 -13.09 -3.81 -4.21
N ASP A 50 -12.27 -4.86 -4.22
CA ASP A 50 -11.72 -5.49 -5.43
C ASP A 50 -10.99 -4.48 -6.38
N ASN A 51 -10.52 -3.32 -5.87
CA ASN A 51 -9.82 -2.30 -6.65
C ASN A 51 -8.31 -2.60 -6.76
N TYR A 52 -7.99 -3.77 -7.31
CA TYR A 52 -6.61 -4.23 -7.50
C TYR A 52 -5.74 -3.32 -8.37
N PRO A 53 -6.23 -2.67 -9.44
CA PRO A 53 -5.39 -1.76 -10.23
C PRO A 53 -4.85 -0.58 -9.41
N GLU A 54 -5.70 0.01 -8.57
CA GLU A 54 -5.31 1.13 -7.71
C GLU A 54 -4.34 0.69 -6.61
N ALA A 55 -4.65 -0.42 -5.91
CA ALA A 55 -3.76 -0.98 -4.90
C ALA A 55 -2.37 -1.31 -5.47
N ARG A 56 -2.31 -1.92 -6.66
CA ARG A 56 -1.04 -2.20 -7.36
C ARG A 56 -0.28 -0.92 -7.68
N SER A 57 -0.97 0.13 -8.13
CA SER A 57 -0.33 1.42 -8.43
C SER A 57 0.34 2.03 -7.19
N TRP A 58 -0.25 1.86 -6.00
CA TRP A 58 0.35 2.35 -4.75
C TRP A 58 1.55 1.51 -4.31
N PHE A 59 1.48 0.19 -4.49
CA PHE A 59 2.62 -0.69 -4.26
C PHE A 59 3.81 -0.32 -5.13
N GLU A 60 3.57 0.09 -6.38
CA GLU A 60 4.62 0.56 -7.29
C GLU A 60 5.13 1.96 -6.96
N GLN A 61 4.27 2.86 -6.47
CA GLN A 61 4.65 4.22 -6.06
C GLN A 61 5.45 4.25 -4.75
N GLY A 62 5.25 3.28 -3.85
CA GLY A 62 6.02 3.14 -2.62
C GLY A 62 5.92 4.40 -1.74
N ARG A 63 7.09 4.97 -1.39
CA ARG A 63 7.20 6.17 -0.54
C ARG A 63 6.54 7.43 -1.11
N ALA A 64 6.33 7.49 -2.43
CA ALA A 64 5.71 8.67 -3.06
C ALA A 64 4.23 8.81 -2.67
N PHE A 65 3.51 7.70 -2.53
CA PHE A 65 2.10 7.68 -2.11
C PHE A 65 1.93 8.22 -0.69
N ILE A 66 2.77 7.75 0.23
CA ILE A 66 2.69 8.07 1.67
C ILE A 66 2.82 9.58 1.93
N LYS A 67 3.55 10.31 1.09
CA LYS A 67 3.76 11.76 1.24
C LYS A 67 2.61 12.61 0.71
N GLN A 68 1.64 12.01 0.04
CA GLN A 68 0.49 12.69 -0.57
C GLN A 68 -0.80 12.51 0.24
N GLU A 69 -0.78 11.63 1.24
CA GLU A 69 -1.87 11.36 2.20
C GLU A 69 -1.65 12.11 3.53
#